data_AF-A0A7X3T852-F1
#
_entry.id   AF-A0A7X3T852-F1
#
_cell.length_a   1.000
_cell.length_b   1.000
_cell.length_c   1.000
_cell.angle_alpha   90.00
_cell.angle_beta   90.00
_cell.angle_gamma   90.00
#
_symmetry.space_group_name_H-M   'P 1'
#
loop_
_entity.id
_entity.type
_entity.pdbx_description
1 polymer ?
#
loop_
_entity_poly.entity_id
_entity_poly.type
_entity_poly.pdbx_seq_one_letter_code
_entity_poly.pdbx_strand_id
1 'polypeptide(L)'
;MGPKKIQRPQVPPDFPFPVVWLQPKEKSVRINELTQRELWGLVMVKKWNEGDRDFVGTSMDMDTGKVYLYYPNVVYVKWEDTQLRDGTLTKYASEVSGPGGDSTITDQVSNGILPPGVLILDMDSSGIDPYEYLSD
;
A
#
# COMPACT_ATOMS: atom_id res chain seq x y z
N MET A 1 -19.97 7.42 -18.59
CA MET A 1 -19.63 6.12 -17.99
C MET A 1 -20.27 6.09 -16.61
N GLY A 2 -21.07 5.07 -16.31
CA GLY A 2 -21.68 4.95 -14.97
C GLY A 2 -20.62 4.58 -13.91
N PRO A 3 -20.86 4.85 -12.62
CA PRO A 3 -19.93 4.45 -11.58
C PRO A 3 -19.79 2.92 -11.57
N LYS A 4 -18.56 2.42 -11.69
CA LYS A 4 -18.27 0.98 -11.50
C LYS A 4 -18.68 0.62 -10.07
N LYS A 5 -19.54 -0.40 -9.92
CA LYS A 5 -19.99 -0.86 -8.61
C LYS A 5 -18.93 -1.78 -8.01
N ILE A 6 -18.23 -1.30 -7.00
CA ILE A 6 -17.35 -2.15 -6.18
C ILE A 6 -18.21 -3.02 -5.27
N GLN A 7 -18.12 -4.34 -5.43
CA GLN A 7 -18.73 -5.30 -4.49
C GLN A 7 -17.79 -5.56 -3.31
N ARG A 8 -18.33 -5.57 -2.10
CA ARG A 8 -17.55 -5.92 -0.91
C ARG A 8 -17.34 -7.44 -0.89
N PRO A 9 -16.09 -7.94 -0.93
CA PRO A 9 -15.83 -9.36 -0.81
C PRO A 9 -16.24 -9.88 0.57
N GLN A 10 -16.60 -11.16 0.65
CA GLN A 10 -16.82 -11.82 1.93
C GLN A 10 -15.51 -11.83 2.73
N VAL A 11 -15.58 -11.41 3.99
CA VAL A 11 -14.42 -11.44 4.90
C VAL A 11 -14.29 -12.84 5.49
N PRO A 12 -13.16 -13.54 5.23
CA PRO A 12 -12.94 -14.86 5.82
C PRO A 12 -12.80 -14.79 7.34
N PRO A 13 -13.25 -15.82 8.08
CA PRO A 13 -13.13 -15.86 9.55
C PRO A 13 -11.69 -15.80 10.07
N ASP A 14 -10.71 -16.19 9.24
CA ASP A 14 -9.28 -16.20 9.56
C ASP A 14 -8.54 -14.92 9.16
N PHE A 15 -9.24 -13.92 8.60
CA PHE A 15 -8.62 -12.66 8.21
C PHE A 15 -8.18 -11.86 9.45
N PRO A 16 -6.88 -11.55 9.61
CA PRO A 16 -6.33 -11.09 10.89
C PRO A 16 -6.43 -9.56 11.09
N PHE A 17 -6.94 -8.82 10.11
CA PHE A 17 -6.96 -7.35 10.15
C PHE A 17 -8.35 -6.76 10.44
N PRO A 18 -8.43 -5.61 11.13
CA PRO A 18 -9.69 -4.92 11.36
C PRO A 18 -10.39 -4.51 10.05
N VAL A 19 -11.68 -4.80 9.94
CA VAL A 19 -12.50 -4.43 8.78
C VAL A 19 -13.45 -3.29 9.13
N VAL A 20 -13.23 -2.13 8.48
CA VAL A 20 -13.91 -0.87 8.83
C VAL A 20 -15.43 -0.94 8.67
N TRP A 21 -15.93 -1.57 7.61
CA TRP A 21 -17.39 -1.67 7.37
C TRP A 21 -18.10 -2.74 8.21
N LEU A 22 -17.37 -3.52 9.00
CA LEU A 22 -17.93 -4.44 9.99
C LEU A 22 -18.02 -3.81 11.39
N GLN A 23 -17.51 -2.60 11.58
CA GLN A 23 -17.57 -1.92 12.87
C GLN A 23 -19.00 -1.40 13.18
N PRO A 24 -19.44 -1.42 14.45
CA PRO A 24 -20.77 -0.95 14.86
C PRO A 24 -21.04 0.49 14.43
N LYS A 25 -22.26 0.74 13.91
CA LYS A 25 -22.70 2.01 13.29
C LYS A 25 -22.72 3.24 14.21
N GLU A 26 -22.59 3.09 15.53
CA GLU A 26 -22.59 4.24 16.46
C GLU A 26 -21.41 5.22 16.21
N LYS A 27 -20.43 4.84 15.38
CA LYS A 27 -19.33 5.71 14.92
C LYS A 27 -19.24 5.86 13.40
N SER A 28 -20.25 5.45 12.62
CA SER A 28 -20.15 5.44 11.15
C SER A 28 -20.43 6.81 10.55
N VAL A 29 -19.41 7.39 9.91
CA VAL A 29 -19.53 8.53 8.99
C VAL A 29 -20.41 8.10 7.80
N ARG A 30 -21.31 8.99 7.35
CA ARG A 30 -22.25 8.71 6.24
C ARG A 30 -21.48 8.27 4.98
N ILE A 31 -21.73 7.05 4.55
CA ILE A 31 -21.11 6.37 3.40
C ILE A 31 -21.89 6.77 2.14
N ASN A 32 -21.52 7.89 1.51
CA ASN A 32 -21.85 8.12 0.09
C ASN A 32 -20.61 7.99 -0.81
N GLU A 33 -19.40 7.98 -0.23
CA GLU A 33 -18.12 7.71 -0.89
C GLU A 33 -17.39 6.64 -0.06
N LEU A 34 -16.74 5.67 -0.72
CA LEU A 34 -15.86 4.73 0.00
C LEU A 34 -14.76 5.54 0.65
N THR A 35 -14.63 5.44 1.97
CA THR A 35 -13.49 6.06 2.64
C THR A 35 -12.20 5.36 2.20
N GLN A 36 -11.08 6.07 2.18
CA GLN A 36 -9.76 5.47 1.86
C GLN A 36 -9.48 4.22 2.71
N ARG A 37 -9.87 4.25 3.99
CA ARG A 37 -9.74 3.10 4.90
C ARG A 37 -10.61 1.91 4.50
N GLU A 38 -11.78 2.14 3.92
CA GLU A 38 -12.58 1.05 3.36
C GLU A 38 -11.90 0.45 2.13
N LEU A 39 -11.32 1.27 1.23
CA LEU A 39 -10.58 0.77 0.07
C LEU A 39 -9.41 -0.14 0.48
N TRP A 40 -8.65 0.22 1.52
CA TRP A 40 -7.58 -0.62 2.07
C TRP A 40 -8.08 -2.00 2.47
N GLY A 41 -9.13 -2.02 3.31
CA GLY A 41 -9.70 -3.26 3.79
C GLY A 41 -10.25 -4.10 2.65
N LEU A 42 -10.86 -3.49 1.63
CA LEU A 42 -11.38 -4.21 0.46
C LEU A 42 -10.26 -4.88 -0.34
N VAL A 43 -9.16 -4.16 -0.60
CA VAL A 43 -7.98 -4.70 -1.29
C VAL A 43 -7.38 -5.85 -0.50
N MET A 44 -7.15 -5.68 0.80
CA MET A 44 -6.57 -6.72 1.65
C MET A 44 -7.44 -7.97 1.72
N VAL A 45 -8.76 -7.81 1.90
CA VAL A 45 -9.68 -8.96 1.95
C VAL A 45 -9.74 -9.67 0.59
N LYS A 46 -9.75 -8.93 -0.52
CA LYS A 46 -9.70 -9.54 -1.86
C LYS A 46 -8.40 -10.33 -2.07
N LYS A 47 -7.25 -9.75 -1.73
CA LYS A 47 -5.95 -10.42 -1.80
C LYS A 47 -5.89 -11.68 -0.95
N TRP A 48 -6.44 -11.63 0.25
CA TRP A 48 -6.56 -12.80 1.13
C TRP A 48 -7.41 -13.91 0.51
N ASN A 49 -8.53 -13.55 -0.12
CA ASN A 49 -9.39 -14.50 -0.83
C ASN A 49 -8.72 -15.09 -2.09
N GLU A 50 -7.82 -14.35 -2.73
CA GLU A 50 -6.98 -14.84 -3.83
C GLU A 50 -5.85 -15.76 -3.37
N GLY A 51 -5.65 -15.91 -2.05
CA GLY A 51 -4.66 -16.80 -1.45
C GLY A 51 -3.37 -16.13 -1.02
N ASP A 52 -3.22 -14.81 -1.23
CA ASP A 52 -2.09 -14.05 -0.69
C ASP A 52 -2.31 -13.77 0.79
N ARG A 53 -1.49 -14.37 1.65
CA ARG A 53 -1.62 -14.32 3.12
C ARG A 53 -0.34 -13.83 3.81
N ASP A 54 0.67 -13.42 3.05
CA ASP A 54 2.00 -13.12 3.57
C ASP A 54 2.17 -11.63 3.95
N PHE A 55 1.21 -10.78 3.61
CA PHE A 55 1.23 -9.38 4.01
C PHE A 55 0.90 -9.20 5.49
N VAL A 56 1.60 -8.28 6.14
CA VAL A 56 1.49 -7.94 7.58
C VAL A 56 0.79 -6.60 7.82
N GLY A 57 0.37 -5.90 6.75
CA GLY A 57 -0.29 -4.61 6.84
C GLY A 57 -0.46 -3.96 5.48
N THR A 58 -0.81 -2.67 5.48
CA THR A 58 -0.97 -1.90 4.25
C THR A 58 -0.78 -0.41 4.51
N SER A 59 -0.47 0.33 3.45
CA SER A 59 -0.57 1.77 3.36
C SER A 59 -1.23 2.19 2.05
N MET A 60 -1.54 3.48 1.94
CA MET A 60 -1.94 4.10 0.70
C MET A 60 -1.19 5.41 0.53
N ASP A 61 -0.75 5.63 -0.69
CA ASP A 61 -0.25 6.91 -1.13
C ASP A 61 -1.43 7.88 -1.24
N MET A 62 -1.36 8.98 -0.50
CA MET A 62 -2.43 9.96 -0.39
C MET A 62 -2.60 10.82 -1.65
N ASP A 63 -1.57 10.92 -2.48
CA ASP A 63 -1.57 11.67 -3.72
C ASP A 63 -2.11 10.82 -4.88
N THR A 64 -1.69 9.55 -4.96
CA THR A 64 -2.07 8.64 -6.07
C THR A 64 -3.27 7.75 -5.74
N GLY A 65 -3.61 7.58 -4.47
CA GLY A 65 -4.65 6.65 -4.01
C GLY A 65 -4.29 5.17 -4.18
N LYS A 66 -3.05 4.85 -4.54
CA LYS A 66 -2.57 3.47 -4.69
C LYS A 66 -2.38 2.81 -3.34
N VAL A 67 -2.75 1.53 -3.26
CA VAL A 67 -2.61 0.69 -2.08
C VAL A 67 -1.34 -0.14 -2.17
N TYR A 68 -0.56 -0.18 -1.09
CA TYR A 68 0.64 -1.00 -0.96
C TYR A 68 0.41 -1.99 0.17
N LEU A 69 0.61 -3.28 -0.12
CA LEU A 69 0.61 -4.32 0.90
C LEU A 69 2.01 -4.43 1.50
N TYR A 70 2.10 -4.47 2.82
CA TYR A 70 3.38 -4.61 3.49
C TYR A 70 3.72 -6.08 3.64
N TYR A 71 4.78 -6.52 2.97
CA TYR A 71 5.32 -7.88 3.11
C TYR A 71 6.62 -7.84 3.92
N PRO A 72 6.97 -8.94 4.61
CA PRO A 72 8.28 -9.09 5.20
C PRO A 72 9.38 -8.85 4.16
N ASN A 73 10.39 -8.04 4.52
CA ASN A 73 11.54 -7.71 3.67
C ASN A 73 11.21 -7.01 2.33
N VAL A 74 10.02 -6.41 2.16
CA VAL A 74 9.69 -5.59 0.99
C VAL A 74 9.67 -4.12 1.39
N VAL A 75 10.37 -3.31 0.60
CA VAL A 75 10.38 -1.85 0.74
C VAL A 75 9.97 -1.23 -0.58
N TYR A 76 9.05 -0.28 -0.50
CA TYR A 76 8.63 0.54 -1.62
C TYR A 76 9.38 1.87 -1.57
N VAL A 77 9.95 2.27 -2.70
CA VAL A 77 10.74 3.49 -2.83
C VAL A 77 10.21 4.36 -3.94
N LYS A 78 10.02 5.65 -3.65
CA LYS A 78 9.82 6.69 -4.66
C LYS A 78 11.17 7.31 -5.00
N TRP A 79 11.51 7.29 -6.28
CA TRP A 79 12.77 7.85 -6.77
C TRP A 79 12.55 9.22 -7.38
N GLU A 80 13.37 10.18 -6.99
CA GLU A 80 13.41 11.49 -7.62
C GLU A 80 14.78 11.74 -8.25
N ASP A 81 14.76 12.41 -9.39
CA ASP A 81 15.98 12.89 -10.04
C ASP A 81 16.49 14.15 -9.32
N THR A 82 17.80 14.22 -9.12
CA THR A 82 18.50 15.40 -8.63
C THR A 82 19.76 15.63 -9.44
N GLN A 83 20.17 16.90 -9.54
CA GLN A 83 21.37 17.28 -10.26
C GLN A 83 22.47 17.66 -9.28
N LEU A 84 23.61 16.98 -9.36
CA LEU A 84 24.81 17.33 -8.63
C LEU A 84 25.42 18.62 -9.18
N ARG A 85 26.30 19.25 -8.38
CA ARG A 85 26.96 20.52 -8.76
C ARG A 85 27.80 20.44 -10.04
N ASP A 86 28.26 19.25 -10.39
CA ASP A 86 29.03 18.98 -11.61
C ASP A 86 28.15 18.75 -12.85
N GLY A 87 26.82 18.84 -12.69
CA GLY A 87 25.85 18.62 -13.76
C GLY A 87 25.36 17.18 -13.88
N THR A 88 25.93 16.23 -13.12
CA THR A 88 25.52 14.82 -13.13
C THR A 88 24.10 14.67 -12.59
N LEU A 89 23.24 13.98 -13.35
CA LEU A 89 21.92 13.56 -12.87
C LEU A 89 22.06 12.26 -12.07
N THR A 90 21.51 12.25 -10.86
CA THR A 90 21.44 11.06 -10.00
C THR A 90 20.03 10.91 -9.44
N LYS A 91 19.70 9.70 -8.98
CA LYS A 91 18.44 9.43 -8.29
C LYS A 91 18.67 9.35 -6.79
N TYR A 92 17.69 9.80 -6.02
CA TYR A 92 17.63 9.60 -4.58
C TYR A 92 16.25 9.11 -4.17
N ALA A 93 16.19 8.38 -3.05
CA ALA A 93 14.92 7.96 -2.47
C ALA A 93 14.26 9.18 -1.81
N SER A 94 13.16 9.68 -2.37
CA SER A 94 12.41 10.79 -1.78
C SER A 94 11.36 10.31 -0.79
N GLU A 95 10.90 9.07 -0.95
CA GLU A 95 9.99 8.39 -0.03
C GLU A 95 10.37 6.92 0.09
N VAL A 96 10.30 6.37 1.30
CA VAL A 96 10.53 4.97 1.58
C VAL A 96 9.41 4.47 2.50
N SER A 97 8.68 3.45 2.03
CA SER A 97 7.55 2.85 2.75
C SER A 97 7.75 1.35 2.88
N GLY A 98 7.47 0.78 4.04
CA GLY A 98 7.62 -0.65 4.29
C GLY A 98 6.89 -1.06 5.57
N PRO A 99 6.92 -2.35 5.94
CA PRO A 99 6.35 -2.80 7.20
C PRO A 99 6.97 -2.00 8.35
N GLY A 100 6.13 -1.26 9.09
CA GLY A 100 6.54 -0.27 10.11
C GLY A 100 7.27 -0.82 11.34
N GLY A 101 7.82 -2.04 11.29
CA GLY A 101 8.55 -2.71 12.36
C GLY A 101 10.07 -2.66 12.24
N ASP A 102 10.65 -2.31 11.08
CA ASP A 102 12.10 -2.23 10.92
C ASP A 102 12.54 -0.89 10.30
N SER A 103 12.54 0.15 11.14
CA SER A 103 13.04 1.48 10.76
C SER A 103 14.49 1.42 10.24
N THR A 104 15.26 0.40 10.65
CA THR A 104 16.65 0.20 10.19
C THR A 104 16.72 -0.03 8.69
N ILE A 105 15.82 -0.85 8.14
CA ILE A 105 15.79 -1.15 6.70
C ILE A 105 15.40 0.09 5.91
N THR A 106 14.35 0.80 6.34
CA THR A 106 13.91 2.03 5.66
C THR A 106 14.97 3.13 5.73
N ASP A 107 15.68 3.24 6.86
CA ASP A 107 16.78 4.19 7.04
C ASP A 107 17.99 3.83 6.17
N GLN A 108 18.35 2.54 6.10
CA GLN A 108 19.42 2.07 5.23
C GLN A 108 19.12 2.39 3.76
N VAL A 109 17.92 2.05 3.28
CA VAL A 109 17.50 2.33 1.91
C VAL A 109 17.48 3.83 1.62
N SER A 110 16.99 4.66 2.56
CA SER A 110 17.02 6.12 2.44
C SER A 110 18.44 6.68 2.33
N ASN A 111 19.43 6.01 2.92
CA ASN A 111 20.86 6.35 2.81
C ASN A 111 21.57 5.68 1.61
N GLY A 112 20.83 5.06 0.70
CA GLY A 112 21.37 4.37 -0.48
C GLY A 112 22.03 3.02 -0.19
N ILE A 113 21.81 2.46 1.01
CA ILE A 113 22.28 1.13 1.39
C ILE A 113 21.18 0.12 1.05
N LEU A 114 21.53 -0.91 0.27
CA LEU A 114 20.61 -2.00 -0.07
C LEU A 114 20.84 -3.17 0.91
N PRO A 115 19.96 -3.40 1.88
CA PRO A 115 20.17 -4.45 2.87
C PRO A 115 20.04 -5.84 2.22
N PRO A 116 20.87 -6.82 2.59
CA PRO A 116 20.80 -8.16 2.00
C PRO A 116 19.45 -8.82 2.32
N GLY A 117 18.82 -9.41 1.30
CA GLY A 117 17.53 -10.09 1.45
C GLY A 117 16.31 -9.18 1.43
N VAL A 118 16.48 -7.87 1.25
CA VAL A 118 15.38 -6.91 1.06
C VAL A 118 15.06 -6.76 -0.42
N LEU A 119 13.81 -6.93 -0.78
CA LEU A 119 13.28 -6.62 -2.10
C LEU A 119 12.84 -5.15 -2.13
N ILE A 120 13.40 -4.39 -3.05
CA ILE A 120 13.05 -2.98 -3.28
C ILE A 120 12.16 -2.89 -4.51
N LEU A 121 10.99 -2.31 -4.32
CA LEU A 121 9.99 -2.07 -5.35
C LEU A 121 9.82 -0.57 -5.58
N ASP A 122 9.62 -0.19 -6.83
CA ASP A 122 9.35 1.19 -7.21
C ASP A 122 7.89 1.52 -6.91
N MET A 123 7.65 2.60 -6.13
CA MET A 123 6.31 3.01 -5.70
C MET A 123 5.38 3.32 -6.88
N ASP A 124 5.89 4.06 -7.87
CA ASP A 124 5.08 4.54 -8.99
C ASP A 124 4.52 3.39 -9.83
N SER A 125 5.22 2.25 -9.87
CA SER A 125 4.84 1.08 -10.68
C SER A 125 4.24 -0.08 -9.90
N SER A 126 4.49 -0.18 -8.59
CA SER A 126 4.13 -1.39 -7.81
C SER A 126 2.86 -1.27 -6.98
N GLY A 127 2.32 -0.06 -6.83
CA GLY A 127 1.09 0.18 -6.08
C GLY A 127 -0.15 -0.37 -6.79
N ILE A 128 -1.09 -0.93 -6.02
CA ILE A 128 -2.37 -1.44 -6.49
C ILE A 128 -3.33 -0.27 -6.67
N ASP A 129 -3.86 -0.07 -7.88
CA ASP A 129 -5.02 0.80 -8.06
C ASP A 129 -6.26 0.10 -7.46
N PRO A 130 -6.83 0.61 -6.35
CA PRO A 130 -7.92 -0.07 -5.67
C PRO A 130 -9.20 -0.08 -6.52
N TYR A 131 -9.44 0.94 -7.34
CA TYR A 131 -10.64 0.99 -8.17
C TYR A 131 -10.54 -0.01 -9.30
N GLU A 132 -9.42 -0.08 -10.02
CA GLU A 132 -9.23 -1.08 -11.07
C GLU A 132 -9.26 -2.49 -10.51
N TYR A 133 -8.51 -2.73 -9.43
CA TYR A 133 -8.39 -4.05 -8.83
C TYR A 133 -9.71 -4.57 -8.22
N LEU A 134 -10.56 -3.70 -7.66
CA LEU A 134 -11.84 -4.11 -7.07
C LEU A 134 -13.01 -4.15 -8.07
N SER A 135 -12.79 -3.76 -9.33
CA SER A 135 -13.84 -3.61 -10.35
C SER A 135 -14.21 -4.88 -11.13
N ASP A 136 -13.92 -6.06 -10.60
CA ASP A 136 -14.30 -7.34 -11.23
C ASP A 136 -15.80 -7.64 -11.14
#